data_AF-A0A8J5HEU8-F1
#
_entry.id   AF-A0A8J5HEU8-F1
#
_cell.length_a   1.000
_cell.length_b   1.000
_cell.length_c   1.000
_cell.angle_alpha   90.00
_cell.angle_beta   90.00
_cell.angle_gamma   90.00
#
_symmetry.space_group_name_H-M   'P 1'
#
loop_
_entity.id
_entity.type
_entity.pdbx_description
1 polymer ?
#
loop_
_entity_poly.entity_id
_entity_poly.type
_entity_poly.pdbx_seq_one_letter_code
_entity_poly.pdbx_strand_id
1 'polypeptide(L)'
;MEGGSGSAGQLDGKVMQTFQKSFVQVQSILDHNRVLINEINQNHESKVPDNLSRNVGLIRELNDNIRRVVDLYADLSVSFSKSMEADSGHKRSRQQG
;
A
#
# COMPACT_ATOMS: atom_id res chain seq x y z
N MET A 1 -34.35 3.03 -24.34
CA MET A 1 -34.73 3.53 -23.01
C MET A 1 -33.66 3.03 -22.06
N GLU A 2 -32.59 3.83 -21.90
CA GLU A 2 -32.23 4.49 -20.63
C GLU A 2 -31.85 3.45 -19.56
N GLY A 3 -30.57 3.23 -19.26
CA GLY A 3 -29.60 4.24 -18.84
C GLY A 3 -29.67 4.34 -17.31
N GLY A 4 -28.98 3.45 -16.59
CA GLY A 4 -29.10 3.42 -15.13
C GLY A 4 -28.23 2.42 -14.37
N SER A 5 -27.01 2.15 -14.84
CA SER A 5 -26.00 1.37 -14.08
C SER A 5 -24.58 1.91 -14.32
N GLY A 6 -24.41 3.23 -14.20
CA GLY A 6 -23.13 3.91 -14.47
C GLY A 6 -22.25 4.15 -13.23
N SER A 7 -22.84 4.40 -12.05
CA SER A 7 -22.05 4.86 -10.89
C SER A 7 -21.45 3.74 -10.04
N ALA A 8 -22.14 2.61 -9.83
CA ALA A 8 -21.63 1.55 -8.96
C ALA A 8 -20.40 0.83 -9.55
N GLY A 9 -20.43 0.51 -10.85
CA GLY A 9 -19.27 -0.09 -11.54
C GLY A 9 -18.07 0.85 -11.70
N GLN A 10 -18.30 2.17 -11.72
CA GLN A 10 -17.23 3.16 -11.81
C GLN A 10 -16.54 3.41 -10.46
N LEU A 11 -17.28 3.30 -9.34
CA LEU A 11 -16.73 3.32 -7.99
C LEU A 11 -15.84 2.09 -7.72
N ASP A 12 -16.30 0.90 -8.11
CA ASP A 12 -15.54 -0.34 -8.02
C ASP A 12 -14.22 -0.28 -8.82
N GLY A 13 -14.26 0.23 -10.05
CA GLY A 13 -13.06 0.39 -10.88
C GLY A 13 -12.02 1.36 -10.29
N LYS A 14 -12.45 2.43 -9.61
CA LYS A 14 -11.53 3.39 -8.97
C LYS A 14 -10.84 2.81 -7.74
N VAL A 15 -11.57 2.01 -6.95
CA VAL A 15 -10.98 1.29 -5.81
C VAL A 15 -9.98 0.25 -6.30
N MET A 16 -10.34 -0.50 -7.33
CA MET A 16 -9.46 -1.51 -7.92
C MET A 16 -8.18 -0.91 -8.49
N GLN A 17 -8.28 0.25 -9.15
CA GLN A 17 -7.10 0.99 -9.64
C GLN A 17 -6.19 1.43 -8.47
N THR A 18 -6.78 1.92 -7.39
CA THR A 18 -6.04 2.33 -6.18
C THR A 18 -5.33 1.14 -5.54
N PHE A 19 -6.03 0.01 -5.43
CA PHE A 19 -5.47 -1.26 -4.95
C PHE A 19 -4.27 -1.70 -5.78
N GLN A 20 -4.41 -1.76 -7.11
CA GLN A 20 -3.33 -2.19 -8.00
C GLN A 20 -2.10 -1.30 -7.87
N LYS A 21 -2.30 0.02 -7.80
CA LYS A 21 -1.21 0.99 -7.61
C LYS A 21 -0.50 0.79 -6.28
N SER A 22 -1.24 0.69 -5.17
CA SER A 22 -0.67 0.46 -3.85
C SER A 22 0.07 -0.87 -3.78
N PHE A 23 -0.47 -1.92 -4.42
CA PHE A 23 0.15 -3.24 -4.45
C PHE A 23 1.53 -3.22 -5.13
N VAL A 24 1.62 -2.64 -6.33
CA VAL A 24 2.91 -2.52 -7.06
C VAL A 24 3.92 -1.71 -6.25
N GLN A 25 3.47 -0.64 -5.57
CA GLN A 25 4.35 0.16 -4.72
C GLN A 25 4.87 -0.63 -3.51
N VAL A 26 3.99 -1.35 -2.80
CA VAL A 26 4.40 -2.20 -1.68
C VAL A 26 5.39 -3.26 -2.14
N GLN A 27 5.14 -3.94 -3.27
CA GLN A 27 6.08 -4.92 -3.82
C GLN A 27 7.46 -4.30 -4.07
N SER A 28 7.53 -3.16 -4.75
CA SER A 28 8.79 -2.47 -5.01
C SER A 28 9.53 -2.09 -3.73
N ILE A 29 8.81 -1.68 -2.69
CA ILE A 29 9.42 -1.34 -1.39
C ILE A 29 9.97 -2.60 -0.69
N LEU A 30 9.22 -3.71 -0.73
CA LEU A 30 9.63 -4.97 -0.10
C LEU A 30 10.81 -5.62 -0.83
N ASP A 31 10.85 -5.52 -2.17
CA ASP A 31 12.00 -5.95 -2.96
C ASP A 31 13.26 -5.17 -2.59
N HIS A 32 13.13 -3.85 -2.38
CA HIS A 32 14.24 -3.02 -1.90
C HIS A 32 14.67 -3.39 -0.47
N ASN A 33 13.70 -3.65 0.43
CA ASN A 33 14.02 -4.14 1.79
C ASN A 33 14.82 -5.44 1.75
N ARG A 34 14.55 -6.34 0.80
CA ARG A 34 15.35 -7.56 0.63
C ARG A 34 16.81 -7.25 0.30
N VAL A 35 17.06 -6.27 -0.56
CA VAL A 35 18.42 -5.82 -0.90
C VAL A 35 19.11 -5.22 0.33
N LEU A 36 18.42 -4.33 1.05
CA LEU A 36 18.94 -3.71 2.28
C LEU A 36 19.32 -4.76 3.33
N ILE A 37 18.46 -5.77 3.56
CA ILE A 37 18.74 -6.85 4.51
C ILE A 37 19.99 -7.64 4.10
N ASN A 38 20.13 -7.95 2.82
CA ASN A 38 21.33 -8.65 2.33
C ASN A 38 22.60 -7.83 2.57
N GLU A 39 22.58 -6.52 2.31
CA GLU A 39 23.73 -5.65 2.57
C GLU A 39 24.04 -5.53 4.07
N ILE A 40 23.00 -5.38 4.90
CA ILE A 40 23.14 -5.36 6.37
C ILE A 40 23.83 -6.64 6.87
N ASN A 41 23.41 -7.80 6.35
CA ASN A 41 23.99 -9.10 6.70
C ASN A 41 25.45 -9.19 6.26
N GLN A 42 25.78 -8.81 5.02
CA GLN A 42 27.17 -8.81 4.53
C GLN A 42 28.08 -7.91 5.36
N ASN A 43 27.61 -6.70 5.71
CA ASN A 43 28.34 -5.79 6.57
C ASN A 43 28.56 -6.40 7.96
N HIS A 44 27.56 -7.09 8.53
CA HIS A 44 27.67 -7.77 9.81
C HIS A 44 28.67 -8.94 9.78
N GLU A 45 28.63 -9.77 8.74
CA GLU A 45 29.54 -10.89 8.52
C GLU A 45 31.00 -10.43 8.33
N SER A 46 31.21 -9.30 7.65
CA SER A 46 32.55 -8.73 7.42
C SER A 46 33.26 -8.30 8.70
N LYS A 47 32.50 -7.96 9.76
CA LYS A 47 33.00 -7.41 11.04
C LYS A 47 33.88 -6.17 10.93
N VAL A 48 33.88 -5.49 9.77
CA VAL A 48 34.60 -4.23 9.57
C VAL A 48 33.84 -3.11 10.30
N PRO A 49 34.47 -2.36 11.23
CA PRO A 49 33.79 -1.33 12.03
C PRO A 49 33.04 -0.27 11.20
N ASP A 50 33.63 0.15 10.07
CA ASP A 50 33.01 1.14 9.18
C ASP A 50 31.73 0.61 8.51
N ASN A 51 31.72 -0.67 8.13
CA ASN A 51 30.55 -1.33 7.56
C ASN A 51 29.43 -1.51 8.59
N LEU A 52 29.78 -1.84 9.83
CA LEU A 52 28.82 -1.90 10.93
C LEU A 52 28.21 -0.52 11.21
N SER A 53 28.99 0.55 11.10
CA SER A 53 28.49 1.92 11.22
C SER A 53 27.51 2.27 10.08
N ARG A 54 27.76 1.78 8.86
CA ARG A 54 26.84 1.93 7.72
C ARG A 54 25.50 1.21 7.94
N ASN A 55 25.49 0.07 8.64
CA ASN A 55 24.24 -0.65 8.95
C ASN A 55 23.21 0.20 9.69
N VAL A 56 23.65 1.16 10.50
CA VAL A 56 22.72 2.09 11.17
C VAL A 56 21.89 2.88 10.16
N GLY A 57 22.51 3.34 9.07
CA GLY A 57 21.81 4.03 7.98
C GLY A 57 20.87 3.10 7.22
N LEU A 58 21.34 1.91 6.85
CA LEU A 58 20.53 0.92 6.12
C LEU A 58 19.31 0.47 6.92
N ILE A 59 19.45 0.26 8.23
CA ILE A 59 18.34 -0.10 9.13
C ILE A 59 17.33 1.04 9.25
N ARG A 60 17.77 2.31 9.26
CA ARG A 60 16.85 3.45 9.24
C ARG A 60 16.03 3.47 7.94
N GLU A 61 16.68 3.27 6.80
CA GLU A 61 16.01 3.20 5.51
C GLU A 61 15.00 2.04 5.46
N LEU A 62 15.38 0.86 5.95
CA LEU A 62 14.49 -0.29 6.07
C LEU A 62 13.26 0.04 6.93
N ASN A 63 13.46 0.69 8.08
CA ASN A 63 12.35 1.09 8.96
C ASN A 63 11.43 2.12 8.30
N ASP A 64 11.98 3.07 7.56
CA ASP A 64 11.18 4.07 6.82
C ASP A 64 10.37 3.42 5.70
N ASN A 65 10.93 2.41 5.03
CA ASN A 65 10.20 1.60 4.05
C ASN A 65 9.03 0.85 4.69
N ILE A 66 9.22 0.25 5.88
CA ILE A 66 8.12 -0.40 6.60
C ILE A 66 7.02 0.60 6.99
N ARG A 67 7.37 1.81 7.43
CA ARG A 67 6.38 2.87 7.70
C ARG A 67 5.56 3.20 6.44
N ARG A 68 6.23 3.38 5.29
CA ARG A 68 5.54 3.64 4.02
C ARG A 68 4.61 2.50 3.61
N VAL A 69 5.00 1.24 3.82
CA VAL A 69 4.14 0.08 3.56
C VAL A 69 2.89 0.12 4.44
N VAL A 70 3.04 0.44 5.73
CA VAL A 70 1.91 0.60 6.65
C VAL A 70 0.98 1.72 6.18
N ASP A 71 1.51 2.88 5.80
CA ASP A 71 0.72 4.01 5.31
C ASP A 71 -0.07 3.65 4.04
N LEU A 72 0.58 2.98 3.08
CA LEU A 72 -0.08 2.51 1.84
C LEU A 72 -1.24 1.56 2.12
N TYR A 73 -1.10 0.67 3.10
CA TYR A 73 -2.20 -0.22 3.52
C TYR A 73 -3.31 0.51 4.27
N ALA A 74 -2.97 1.50 5.10
CA ALA A 74 -3.97 2.32 5.79
C ALA A 74 -4.82 3.12 4.79
N ASP A 75 -4.18 3.77 3.82
CA ASP A 75 -4.86 4.52 2.75
C ASP A 75 -5.78 3.63 1.91
N LEU A 76 -5.31 2.42 1.60
CA LEU A 76 -6.10 1.44 0.86
C LEU A 76 -7.32 0.97 1.66
N SER A 77 -7.14 0.68 2.95
CA SER A 77 -8.23 0.30 3.85
C SER A 77 -9.30 1.40 3.94
N VAL A 78 -8.89 2.65 4.15
CA VAL A 78 -9.79 3.80 4.19
C VAL A 78 -10.53 3.97 2.86
N SER A 79 -9.83 3.85 1.73
CA SER A 79 -10.43 3.98 0.39
C SER A 79 -11.48 2.89 0.13
N PHE A 80 -11.20 1.67 0.57
CA PHE A 80 -12.12 0.54 0.46
C PHE A 80 -13.37 0.74 1.32
N SER A 81 -13.21 1.10 2.61
CA SER A 81 -14.33 1.35 3.51
C SER A 81 -15.27 2.45 2.98
N LYS A 82 -14.72 3.57 2.49
CA LYS A 82 -15.52 4.64 1.89
C LYS A 82 -16.34 4.19 0.68
N SER A 83 -15.79 3.29 -0.14
CA SER A 83 -16.52 2.77 -1.29
C SER A 83 -17.69 1.87 -0.88
N MET A 84 -17.53 1.05 0.16
CA MET A 84 -18.62 0.23 0.69
C MET A 84 -19.75 1.09 1.29
N GLU A 85 -19.40 2.14 2.03
CA GLU A 85 -20.38 3.07 2.57
C GLU A 85 -21.19 3.73 1.44
N ALA A 86 -20.53 4.17 0.36
CA ALA A 86 -21.20 4.75 -0.81
C ALA A 86 -22.17 3.78 -1.50
N ASP A 87 -21.82 2.50 -1.66
CA ASP A 87 -22.73 1.47 -2.23
C ASP A 87 -23.97 1.25 -1.35
N SER A 88 -23.78 1.20 -0.03
CA SER A 88 -24.89 1.00 0.92
C SER A 88 -25.87 2.18 0.98
N GLY A 89 -25.36 3.43 0.88
CA GLY A 89 -26.19 4.64 0.78
C GLY A 89 -26.99 4.68 -0.51
N HIS A 90 -26.39 4.26 -1.63
CA HIS A 90 -27.07 4.17 -2.92
C HIS A 90 -28.22 3.14 -2.91
N LYS A 91 -28.01 1.98 -2.28
CA LYS A 91 -29.06 0.95 -2.13
C LYS A 91 -30.25 1.44 -1.30
N ARG A 92 -30.01 2.17 -0.20
CA ARG A 92 -31.08 2.74 0.64
C ARG A 92 -31.92 3.80 -0.07
N SER A 93 -31.32 4.61 -0.94
CA SER A 93 -32.03 5.64 -1.69
C SER A 93 -32.93 5.08 -2.79
N ARG A 94 -32.64 3.89 -3.33
CA ARG A 94 -33.44 3.25 -4.40
C ARG A 94 -34.66 2.49 -3.88
N GLN A 95 -34.78 2.27 -2.57
CA GLN A 95 -35.88 1.50 -1.97
C GLN A 95 -36.96 2.39 -1.34
N GLN A 96 -36.80 3.72 -1.40
CA GLN A 96 -37.74 4.71 -0.84
C GLN A 96 -38.39 5.61 -1.91
N GLY A 97 -38.26 5.29 -3.19
CA GLY A 97 -38.97 5.93 -4.30
C GLY A 97 -39.68 4.88 -5.14
#